data_AF-W1XTJ0-F1
#
_entry.id   AF-W1XTJ0-F1
#
_cell.length_a   1.000
_cell.length_b   1.000
_cell.length_c   1.000
_cell.angle_alpha   90.00
_cell.angle_beta   90.00
_cell.angle_gamma   90.00
#
_symmetry.space_group_name_H-M   'P 1'
#
loop_
_entity.id
_entity.type
_entity.pdbx_description
1 polymer ?
#
loop_
_entity_poly.entity_id
_entity_poly.type
_entity_poly.pdbx_seq_one_letter_code
_entity_poly.pdbx_strand_id
1 'polypeptide(L)'
;AGRLPGLDGNAKMSKSLNNGIYLADDADTLRKKVMSMYTDPNHIRVEDPGKIEGNMVFHYLDVFGRLEDAQEIADMKEHYQRGGLGDVKT
;
A
#
# COMPACT_ATOMS: atom_id res chain seq x y z
N ALA A 1 14.64 -13.39 -5.20
CA ALA A 1 14.86 -12.15 -5.97
C ALA A 1 13.56 -11.81 -6.70
N GLY A 2 12.61 -11.21 -5.99
CA GLY A 2 11.29 -10.86 -6.52
C GLY A 2 11.30 -9.42 -7.01
N ARG A 3 10.64 -9.16 -8.13
CA ARG A 3 10.40 -7.79 -8.60
C ARG A 3 9.39 -7.14 -7.65
N LEU A 4 9.58 -5.88 -7.31
CA LEU A 4 8.55 -5.14 -6.60
C LEU A 4 7.33 -4.97 -7.52
N PRO A 5 6.11 -5.26 -7.05
CA PRO A 5 4.90 -5.00 -7.81
C PRO A 5 4.69 -3.50 -8.02
N GLY A 6 3.96 -3.17 -9.07
CA GLY A 6 3.56 -1.79 -9.35
C GLY A 6 2.53 -1.28 -8.35
N LEU A 7 2.32 0.03 -8.34
CA LEU A 7 1.31 0.67 -7.49
C LEU A 7 -0.12 0.23 -7.80
N ASP A 8 -0.34 -0.32 -8.99
CA ASP A 8 -1.62 -0.75 -9.55
C ASP A 8 -1.96 -2.22 -9.29
N GLY A 9 -1.15 -2.93 -8.51
CA GLY A 9 -1.33 -4.37 -8.25
C GLY A 9 -0.74 -5.28 -9.33
N ASN A 10 -0.13 -4.74 -10.39
CA ASN A 10 0.54 -5.56 -11.39
C ASN A 10 1.82 -6.18 -10.81
N ALA A 11 2.14 -7.41 -11.26
CA ALA A 11 3.30 -8.18 -10.81
C ALA A 11 4.68 -7.53 -11.08
N LYS A 12 4.71 -6.39 -11.77
CA LYS A 12 5.94 -5.67 -12.11
C LYS A 12 5.71 -4.16 -12.11
N MET A 13 6.57 -3.45 -11.39
CA MET A 13 6.79 -2.03 -11.59
C MET A 13 7.58 -1.77 -12.90
N SER A 14 7.12 -0.81 -13.72
CA SER A 14 7.90 -0.32 -14.87
C SER A 14 7.59 1.13 -15.24
N LYS A 15 8.56 1.76 -15.91
CA LYS A 15 8.39 3.11 -16.49
C LYS A 15 7.25 3.17 -17.50
N SER A 16 7.18 2.17 -18.37
CA SER A 16 6.19 2.10 -19.45
C SER A 16 4.76 1.92 -18.96
N LEU A 17 4.57 1.30 -17.79
CA LEU A 17 3.25 1.10 -17.16
C LEU A 17 2.85 2.30 -16.29
N ASN A 18 3.74 3.28 -16.11
CA ASN A 18 3.53 4.45 -15.27
C ASN A 18 3.03 4.10 -13.84
N ASN A 19 3.47 2.96 -13.31
CA ASN A 19 3.01 2.39 -12.05
C ASN A 19 4.14 2.31 -11.00
N GLY A 20 5.12 3.21 -11.11
CA GLY A 20 6.32 3.21 -10.27
C GLY A 20 6.57 4.51 -9.53
N ILE A 21 7.16 4.37 -8.35
CA ILE A 21 7.75 5.47 -7.57
C ILE A 21 9.22 5.55 -7.95
N TYR A 22 9.67 6.72 -8.39
CA TYR A 22 11.06 6.97 -8.74
C TYR A 22 11.80 7.58 -7.55
N LEU A 23 13.09 7.24 -7.41
CA LEU A 23 13.97 7.85 -6.40
C LEU A 23 14.13 9.37 -6.59
N ALA A 24 13.84 9.87 -7.79
CA ALA A 24 13.91 11.30 -8.12
C ALA A 24 12.54 12.01 -8.01
N ASP A 25 11.47 11.30 -7.65
CA ASP A 25 10.18 11.95 -7.42
C ASP A 25 10.29 12.90 -6.23
N ASP A 26 9.73 14.10 -6.36
CA ASP A 26 9.55 15.02 -5.24
C ASP A 26 8.49 14.49 -4.25
N ALA A 27 8.43 15.08 -3.06
CA ALA A 27 7.54 14.65 -2.00
C ALA A 27 6.05 14.73 -2.37
N ASP A 28 5.64 15.71 -3.17
CA ASP A 28 4.24 15.87 -3.59
C ASP A 28 3.85 14.80 -4.60
N THR A 29 4.73 14.53 -5.57
CA THR A 29 4.57 13.46 -6.55
C THR A 29 4.53 12.09 -5.87
N LEU A 30 5.46 11.84 -4.95
CA LEU A 30 5.48 10.63 -4.13
C LEU A 30 4.17 10.44 -3.37
N ARG A 31 3.70 11.47 -2.68
CA ARG A 31 2.45 11.43 -1.91
C ARG A 31 1.25 11.13 -2.81
N LYS A 32 1.15 11.76 -3.97
CA LYS A 32 0.07 11.49 -4.95
C LYS A 32 0.08 10.03 -5.41
N LYS A 33 1.27 9.47 -5.69
CA LYS A 33 1.44 8.07 -6.10
C LYS A 33 1.04 7.08 -5.00
N VAL A 34 1.43 7.34 -3.76
CA VAL A 34 1.04 6.51 -2.60
C VAL A 34 -0.48 6.54 -2.40
N MET A 35 -1.11 7.71 -2.52
CA MET A 35 -2.56 7.87 -2.40
C MET A 35 -3.35 7.20 -3.55
N SER A 36 -2.71 6.87 -4.67
CA SER A 36 -3.33 6.16 -5.79
C SER A 36 -3.04 4.66 -5.80
N MET A 37 -2.41 4.11 -4.76
CA MET A 37 -2.07 2.70 -4.71
C MET A 37 -3.32 1.82 -4.64
N TYR A 38 -3.24 0.68 -5.31
CA TYR A 38 -4.27 -0.34 -5.26
C TYR A 38 -4.28 -1.01 -3.89
N THR A 39 -5.44 -1.00 -3.24
CA THR A 39 -5.69 -1.63 -1.93
C THR A 39 -6.55 -2.87 -2.09
N ASP A 40 -7.83 -2.80 -1.70
CA ASP A 40 -8.81 -3.87 -1.85
C ASP A 40 -10.11 -3.31 -2.46
N PRO A 41 -10.54 -3.77 -3.65
CA PRO A 41 -11.76 -3.26 -4.30
C PRO A 41 -13.04 -3.58 -3.52
N ASN A 42 -12.98 -4.50 -2.55
CA ASN A 42 -14.12 -4.86 -1.69
C ASN A 42 -14.15 -4.07 -0.37
N HIS A 43 -13.08 -3.35 -0.04
CA HIS A 43 -13.00 -2.51 1.14
C HIS A 43 -13.58 -1.12 0.83
N ILE A 44 -14.91 -1.03 0.85
CA ILE A 44 -15.64 0.17 0.41
C ILE A 44 -15.80 1.17 1.55
N ARG A 45 -16.07 0.68 2.77
CA ARG A 45 -16.25 1.51 3.97
C ARG A 45 -15.17 1.20 5.00
N VAL A 46 -14.91 2.16 5.88
CA VAL A 46 -13.90 2.06 6.94
C VAL A 46 -14.19 0.88 7.87
N GLU A 47 -15.45 0.63 8.15
CA GLU A 47 -15.94 -0.45 9.01
C GLU A 47 -15.90 -1.84 8.37
N ASP A 48 -15.78 -1.92 7.04
CA ASP A 48 -15.75 -3.19 6.34
C ASP A 48 -14.39 -3.88 6.58
N PRO A 49 -14.33 -5.21 6.73
CA PRO A 49 -13.06 -5.92 6.83
C PRO A 49 -12.34 -5.92 5.47
N GLY A 50 -11.07 -5.53 5.47
CA GLY A 50 -10.24 -5.49 4.27
C GLY A 50 -9.27 -6.66 4.14
N LYS A 51 -8.78 -6.91 2.92
CA LYS A 51 -7.76 -7.95 2.64
C LYS A 51 -6.36 -7.38 2.58
N ILE A 52 -5.41 -8.05 3.25
CA ILE A 52 -3.98 -7.75 3.16
C ILE A 52 -3.36 -8.37 1.91
N GLU A 53 -3.82 -9.56 1.52
CA GLU A 53 -3.36 -10.23 0.31
C GLU A 53 -3.75 -9.43 -0.94
N GLY A 54 -2.77 -9.05 -1.74
CA GLY A 54 -2.97 -8.23 -2.93
C GLY A 54 -3.04 -6.72 -2.69
N ASN A 55 -3.05 -6.26 -1.44
CA ASN A 55 -3.03 -4.85 -1.10
C ASN A 55 -1.60 -4.29 -1.22
N MET A 56 -1.38 -3.38 -2.17
CA MET A 56 -0.04 -2.86 -2.47
C MET A 56 0.50 -1.99 -1.35
N VAL A 57 -0.35 -1.32 -0.56
CA VAL A 57 0.09 -0.49 0.56
C VAL A 57 0.79 -1.34 1.60
N PHE A 58 0.15 -2.42 2.05
CA PHE A 58 0.77 -3.33 3.03
C PHE A 58 1.99 -4.07 2.46
N HIS A 59 1.98 -4.41 1.16
CA HIS A 59 3.16 -4.99 0.52
C HIS A 59 4.36 -4.03 0.56
N TYR A 60 4.15 -2.73 0.35
CA TYR A 60 5.22 -1.73 0.43
C TYR A 60 5.66 -1.49 1.87
N LEU A 61 4.73 -1.49 2.83
CA LEU A 61 5.07 -1.42 4.26
C LEU A 61 5.93 -2.61 4.70
N ASP A 62 5.70 -3.81 4.18
CA ASP A 62 6.54 -4.99 4.47
C ASP A 62 7.97 -4.88 3.91
N VAL A 63 8.15 -4.13 2.82
CA VAL A 63 9.45 -3.99 2.15
C VAL A 63 10.25 -2.79 2.68
N PHE A 64 9.58 -1.66 2.92
CA PHE A 64 10.22 -0.39 3.26
C PHE A 64 9.98 0.06 4.71
N GLY A 65 9.06 -0.57 5.43
CA GLY A 65 8.82 -0.31 6.84
C GLY A 65 10.11 -0.50 7.65
N ARG A 66 10.38 0.42 8.57
CA ARG A 66 11.53 0.30 9.45
C ARG A 66 11.26 -0.79 10.47
N LEU A 67 12.31 -1.44 10.96
CA LEU A 67 12.19 -2.50 11.98
C LEU A 67 11.52 -2.00 13.27
N GLU A 68 11.72 -0.73 13.62
CA GLU A 68 11.07 -0.10 14.78
C GLU A 68 9.55 0.09 14.61
N ASP A 69 9.06 0.18 13.38
CA ASP A 69 7.64 0.34 13.05
C ASP A 69 6.94 -1.02 12.86
N ALA A 70 7.65 -2.15 13.00
CA ALA A 70 7.12 -3.47 12.67
C ALA A 70 5.87 -3.84 13.49
N GLN A 71 5.82 -3.45 14.76
CA GLN A 71 4.64 -3.67 15.60
C GLN A 71 3.46 -2.81 15.13
N GLU A 72 3.69 -1.54 14.81
CA GLU A 72 2.65 -0.66 14.29
C GLU A 72 2.08 -1.17 12.96
N ILE A 73 2.95 -1.70 12.08
CA ILE A 73 2.54 -2.32 10.81
C ILE A 73 1.70 -3.58 11.06
N ALA A 74 2.08 -4.42 12.05
CA ALA A 74 1.30 -5.59 12.43
C ALA A 74 -0.09 -5.20 12.97
N ASP A 75 -0.14 -4.20 13.84
CA ASP A 75 -1.39 -3.69 14.42
C ASP A 75 -2.29 -3.07 13.34
N MET A 76 -1.72 -2.35 12.37
CA MET A 76 -2.45 -1.83 11.21
C MET A 76 -3.06 -2.95 10.37
N LYS A 77 -2.32 -4.05 10.12
CA LYS A 77 -2.84 -5.20 9.38
C LYS A 77 -4.01 -5.87 10.10
N GLU A 78 -3.88 -6.10 11.41
CA GLU A 78 -4.96 -6.68 12.21
C GLU A 78 -6.20 -5.79 12.21
N HIS A 79 -6.02 -4.47 12.39
CA HIS A 79 -7.13 -3.52 12.38
C HIS A 79 -7.82 -3.47 11.01
N TYR A 80 -7.06 -3.48 9.91
CA TYR A 80 -7.62 -3.53 8.57
C TYR A 80 -8.44 -4.81 8.31
N GLN A 81 -7.93 -5.97 8.75
CA GLN A 81 -8.63 -7.25 8.59
C GLN A 81 -9.90 -7.35 9.44
N ARG A 82 -9.91 -6.72 10.62
CA ARG A 82 -11.09 -6.64 11.47
C ARG A 82 -12.15 -5.69 10.93
N GLY A 83 -11.73 -4.67 10.17
CA GLY A 83 -12.51 -3.48 9.87
C GLY A 83 -12.36 -2.41 10.96
N GLY A 84 -12.54 -1.16 10.56
CA GLY A 84 -12.34 0.04 11.36
C GLY A 84 -11.14 0.90 10.94
N LEU A 85 -10.36 0.46 9.95
CA LEU A 85 -9.20 1.19 9.42
C LEU A 85 -9.39 1.49 7.93
N GLY A 86 -9.64 2.77 7.60
CA GLY A 86 -9.78 3.23 6.22
C GLY A 86 -8.43 3.32 5.48
N ASP A 87 -8.49 3.20 4.15
CA ASP A 87 -7.32 3.42 3.27
C ASP A 87 -6.87 4.90 3.26
N VAL A 88 -7.77 5.82 3.64
CA VAL A 88 -7.50 7.25 3.76
C VAL A 88 -8.01 7.72 5.12
N LYS A 89 -7.17 8.45 5.86
CA LYS A 89 -7.59 9.18 7.05
C LYS A 89 -8.31 10.45 6.59
N THR A 90 -9.64 10.45 6.65
CA THR A 90 -10.46 11.67 6.55
C THR A 90 -10.31 12.53 7.79
#